data_AF-A0ABC8ZFR9-F1
#
_entry.id   AF-A0ABC8ZFR9-F1
#
_cell.length_a   1.000
_cell.length_b   1.000
_cell.length_c   1.000
_cell.angle_alpha   90.00
_cell.angle_beta   90.00
_cell.angle_gamma   90.00
#
_symmetry.space_group_name_H-M   'P 1'
#
loop_
_entity.id
_entity.type
_entity.pdbx_description
1 polymer ?
#
loop_
_entity_poly.entity_id
_entity_poly.type
_entity_poly.pdbx_seq_one_letter_code
_entity_poly.pdbx_strand_id
1 'polypeptide(L)'
;MAMAAKHLKLFSILAFVVAISIVGTQAKTCNTNLKDLVNECKQYVMHPDNPKIPPSASCCGEAQKVDIPCMCSKVTKEIEKLVSMEKVNYVLRKCDIPIKSGFQCGSYTVPPNI
;
A
#
# COMPACT_ATOMS: atom_id res chain seq x y z
N MET A 1 1.20 -65.16 6.33
CA MET A 1 1.23 -64.03 5.39
C MET A 1 0.28 -62.96 5.92
N ALA A 2 0.78 -61.98 6.68
CA ALA A 2 -0.05 -60.94 7.28
C ALA A 2 0.74 -59.64 7.44
N MET A 3 0.75 -58.80 6.40
CA MET A 3 1.29 -57.44 6.47
C MET A 3 0.44 -56.44 5.66
N ALA A 4 -0.89 -56.59 5.67
CA ALA A 4 -1.77 -55.74 4.83
C ALA A 4 -2.55 -54.65 5.58
N ALA A 5 -2.65 -54.69 6.92
CA ALA A 5 -3.68 -53.89 7.61
C ALA A 5 -3.19 -52.62 8.32
N LYS A 6 -1.88 -52.43 8.54
CA LYS A 6 -1.38 -51.37 9.45
C LYS A 6 -0.98 -50.07 8.74
N HIS A 7 -0.66 -50.11 7.45
CA HIS A 7 -0.23 -48.94 6.68
C HIS A 7 -1.39 -48.13 6.06
N LEU A 8 -2.59 -48.71 5.98
CA LEU A 8 -3.76 -48.01 5.41
C LEU A 8 -4.26 -46.85 6.31
N LYS A 9 -4.10 -46.97 7.63
CA LYS A 9 -4.51 -45.90 8.57
C LYS A 9 -3.55 -44.71 8.58
N LEU A 10 -2.26 -44.93 8.29
CA LEU A 10 -1.26 -43.86 8.22
C LEU A 10 -1.41 -43.00 6.97
N PHE A 11 -1.84 -43.60 5.85
CA PHE A 11 -2.08 -42.87 4.61
C PHE A 11 -3.34 -41.99 4.65
N SER A 12 -4.32 -42.31 5.49
CA SER A 12 -5.55 -41.50 5.61
C SER A 12 -5.39 -40.24 6.45
N ILE A 13 -4.38 -40.15 7.32
CA ILE A 13 -4.14 -38.98 8.17
C ILE A 13 -3.32 -37.91 7.42
N LEU A 14 -2.46 -38.32 6.48
CA LEU A 14 -1.63 -37.39 5.71
C LEU A 14 -2.43 -36.57 4.68
N ALA A 15 -3.62 -37.04 4.27
CA ALA A 15 -4.48 -36.33 3.33
C ALA A 15 -5.25 -35.15 3.94
N PHE A 16 -5.37 -35.05 5.27
CA PHE A 16 -6.19 -34.01 5.91
C PHE A 16 -5.42 -32.70 6.21
N VAL A 17 -4.09 -32.75 6.32
CA VAL A 17 -3.28 -31.57 6.68
C VAL A 17 -3.00 -30.66 5.49
N VAL A 18 -3.22 -31.12 4.25
CA VAL A 18 -2.95 -30.35 3.03
C VAL A 18 -4.12 -29.40 2.66
N ALA A 19 -5.27 -29.49 3.34
CA ALA A 19 -6.47 -28.73 2.96
C ALA A 19 -6.58 -27.31 3.56
N ILE A 20 -5.67 -26.88 4.45
CA ILE A 20 -5.80 -25.59 5.17
C ILE A 20 -5.02 -24.44 4.49
N SER A 21 -4.18 -24.73 3.50
CA SER A 21 -3.22 -23.74 2.99
C SER A 21 -3.74 -22.88 1.82
N ILE A 22 -4.97 -22.36 1.84
CA ILE A 22 -5.39 -21.36 0.83
C ILE A 22 -6.37 -20.32 1.39
N VAL A 23 -6.04 -19.71 2.52
CA VAL A 23 -6.43 -18.30 2.71
C VAL A 23 -5.14 -17.49 2.79
N GLY A 24 -4.38 -17.54 1.68
CA GLY A 24 -3.38 -16.52 1.44
C GLY A 24 -4.12 -15.20 1.31
N THR A 25 -4.10 -14.37 2.36
CA THR A 25 -4.32 -12.94 2.20
C THR A 25 -3.21 -12.45 1.30
N GLN A 26 -3.44 -12.51 -0.01
CA GLN A 26 -2.60 -11.88 -1.01
C GLN A 26 -2.63 -10.40 -0.61
N ALA A 27 -1.61 -9.94 0.11
CA ALA A 27 -1.39 -8.53 0.32
C ALA A 27 -1.19 -7.98 -1.09
N LYS A 28 -2.27 -7.49 -1.72
CA LYS A 28 -2.24 -6.97 -3.08
C LYS A 28 -1.13 -5.93 -3.12
N THR A 29 -0.02 -6.26 -3.77
CA THR A 29 1.11 -5.36 -3.93
C THR A 29 0.70 -4.33 -4.97
N CYS A 30 0.91 -3.07 -4.69
CA CYS A 30 0.67 -2.02 -5.68
C CYS A 30 1.86 -2.02 -6.64
N ASN A 31 1.60 -1.83 -7.93
CA ASN A 31 2.65 -1.79 -8.96
C ASN A 31 3.41 -0.45 -8.93
N THR A 32 3.95 -0.12 -7.76
CA THR A 32 4.65 1.13 -7.46
C THR A 32 6.05 0.77 -6.99
N ASN A 33 7.07 1.40 -7.56
CA ASN A 33 8.42 1.31 -7.01
C ASN A 33 8.51 2.17 -5.74
N LEU A 34 8.13 1.58 -4.60
CA LEU A 34 8.06 2.27 -3.32
C LEU A 34 9.42 2.83 -2.89
N LYS A 35 10.51 2.13 -3.22
CA LYS A 35 11.86 2.57 -2.86
C LYS A 35 12.20 3.90 -3.53
N ASP A 36 11.99 3.99 -4.84
CA ASP A 36 12.32 5.20 -5.60
C ASP A 36 11.37 6.34 -5.23
N LEU A 37 10.08 6.05 -5.04
CA LEU A 37 9.12 7.02 -4.52
C LEU A 37 9.54 7.59 -3.16
N VAL A 38 9.97 6.74 -2.22
CA VAL A 38 10.44 7.20 -0.90
C VAL A 38 11.74 8.01 -1.04
N ASN A 39 12.69 7.55 -1.85
CA ASN A 39 13.96 8.26 -2.04
C ASN A 39 13.74 9.68 -2.57
N GLU A 40 12.87 9.82 -3.58
CA GLU A 40 12.63 11.11 -4.22
C GLU A 40 11.65 11.99 -3.44
N CYS A 41 10.60 11.41 -2.85
CA CYS A 41 9.49 12.19 -2.30
C CYS A 41 9.45 12.35 -0.78
N LYS A 42 10.20 11.56 0.00
CA LYS A 42 10.08 11.53 1.49
C LYS A 42 10.11 12.92 2.12
N GLN A 43 11.05 13.77 1.74
CA GLN A 43 11.20 15.10 2.34
C GLN A 43 9.99 16.03 2.12
N TYR A 44 9.21 15.80 1.06
CA TYR A 44 8.06 16.64 0.72
C TYR A 44 6.78 16.21 1.42
N VAL A 45 6.73 15.00 1.97
CA VAL A 45 5.48 14.38 2.47
C VAL A 45 5.50 14.03 3.96
N MET A 46 6.67 14.02 4.61
CA MET A 46 6.75 13.75 6.05
C MET A 46 6.21 14.93 6.89
N HIS A 47 5.66 14.60 8.05
CA HIS A 47 5.34 15.58 9.10
C HIS A 47 6.55 16.43 9.51
N PRO A 48 6.35 17.64 10.04
CA PRO A 48 5.07 18.33 10.29
C PRO A 48 4.37 18.85 9.02
N ASP A 49 3.11 19.26 9.09
CA ASP A 49 2.33 19.77 7.94
C ASP A 49 2.94 21.02 7.28
N ASN A 50 3.65 21.85 8.07
CA ASN A 50 4.32 23.05 7.61
C ASN A 50 5.83 23.04 7.91
N PRO A 51 6.67 23.60 7.03
CA PRO A 51 6.32 24.22 5.74
C PRO A 51 6.03 23.16 4.66
N LYS A 52 5.19 23.53 3.69
CA LYS A 52 5.01 22.79 2.43
C LYS A 52 6.11 23.20 1.47
N ILE A 53 6.94 22.25 1.04
CA ILE A 53 8.05 22.46 0.13
C ILE A 53 7.61 21.98 -1.26
N PRO A 54 7.76 22.77 -2.34
CA PRO A 54 7.48 22.31 -3.70
C PRO A 54 8.27 21.04 -4.05
N PRO A 55 7.65 20.01 -4.64
CA PRO A 55 8.33 18.78 -5.01
C PRO A 55 9.35 19.02 -6.14
N SER A 56 10.41 18.21 -6.16
CA SER A 56 11.34 18.17 -7.30
C SER A 56 10.69 17.53 -8.53
N ALA A 57 11.27 17.78 -9.70
CA ALA A 57 10.87 17.10 -10.93
C ALA A 57 10.99 15.57 -10.81
N SER A 58 12.03 15.07 -10.14
CA SER A 58 12.22 13.64 -9.89
C SER A 58 11.11 13.06 -9.01
N CYS A 59 10.72 13.75 -7.93
CA CYS A 59 9.59 13.33 -7.10
C CYS A 59 8.30 13.31 -7.90
N CYS A 60 8.01 14.33 -8.72
CA CYS A 60 6.83 14.31 -9.58
C CYS A 60 6.85 13.15 -10.58
N GLY A 61 8.01 12.86 -11.17
CA GLY A 61 8.18 11.73 -12.09
C GLY A 61 7.86 10.38 -11.44
N GLU A 62 8.27 10.16 -10.18
CA GLU A 62 7.90 8.93 -9.45
C GLU A 62 6.44 8.95 -8.97
N ALA A 63 5.95 10.09 -8.48
CA ALA A 63 4.57 10.23 -8.00
C ALA A 63 3.53 9.98 -9.11
N GLN A 64 3.83 10.35 -10.35
CA GLN A 64 2.95 10.10 -11.51
C GLN A 64 2.81 8.61 -11.86
N LYS A 65 3.75 7.75 -11.45
CA LYS A 65 3.73 6.30 -11.69
C LYS A 65 2.91 5.54 -10.64
N VAL A 66 2.48 6.23 -9.59
CA VAL A 66 1.82 5.61 -8.44
C VAL A 66 0.40 5.19 -8.78
N ASP A 67 0.06 3.93 -8.48
CA ASP A 67 -1.34 3.50 -8.38
C ASP A 67 -1.95 4.06 -7.08
N ILE A 68 -2.56 5.24 -7.19
CA ILE A 68 -3.10 5.99 -6.05
C ILE A 68 -4.21 5.20 -5.33
N PRO A 69 -5.24 4.67 -6.01
CA PRO A 69 -6.25 3.84 -5.34
C PRO A 69 -5.64 2.66 -4.59
N CYS A 70 -4.67 1.96 -5.19
CA CYS A 70 -4.02 0.85 -4.53
C CYS A 70 -3.20 1.32 -3.31
N MET A 71 -2.34 2.33 -3.45
CA MET A 71 -1.54 2.85 -2.32
C MET A 71 -2.42 3.34 -1.18
N CYS A 72 -3.49 4.06 -1.49
CA CYS A 72 -4.45 4.54 -0.51
C CYS A 72 -5.15 3.43 0.27
N SER A 73 -5.34 2.25 -0.34
CA SER A 73 -5.86 1.06 0.37
C SER A 73 -4.88 0.47 1.40
N LYS A 74 -3.61 0.91 1.37
CA LYS A 74 -2.54 0.46 2.27
C LYS A 74 -2.20 1.49 3.35
N VAL A 75 -2.72 2.70 3.25
CA VAL A 75 -2.47 3.76 4.24
C VAL A 75 -3.16 3.39 5.54
N THR A 76 -2.38 3.17 6.59
CA THR A 76 -2.85 2.92 7.95
C THR A 76 -2.67 4.15 8.84
N LYS A 77 -3.24 4.09 10.05
CA LYS A 77 -3.06 5.15 11.06
C LYS A 77 -1.61 5.35 11.47
N GLU A 78 -0.80 4.29 11.46
CA GLU A 78 0.63 4.35 11.74
C GLU A 78 1.38 5.09 10.63
N ILE A 79 0.99 4.91 9.37
CA ILE A 79 1.56 5.65 8.24
C ILE A 79 1.17 7.12 8.32
N GLU A 80 -0.08 7.44 8.64
CA GLU A 80 -0.57 8.82 8.80
C GLU A 80 0.11 9.59 9.95
N LYS A 81 0.68 8.89 10.95
CA LYS A 81 1.49 9.52 12.01
C LYS A 81 2.87 9.97 11.52
N LEU A 82 3.35 9.40 10.41
CA LEU A 82 4.67 9.71 9.84
C LEU A 82 4.54 10.63 8.62
N VAL A 83 3.53 10.37 7.79
CA VAL A 83 3.24 11.07 6.54
C VAL A 83 2.15 12.11 6.76
N SER A 84 2.42 13.35 6.40
CA SER A 84 1.41 14.40 6.31
C SER A 84 0.58 14.19 5.04
N MET A 85 -0.67 13.75 5.20
CA MET A 85 -1.58 13.59 4.07
C MET A 85 -1.93 14.94 3.42
N GLU A 86 -1.83 16.04 4.16
CA GLU A 86 -1.96 17.39 3.62
C GLU A 86 -0.81 17.72 2.65
N LYS A 87 0.42 17.35 3.01
CA LYS A 87 1.58 17.47 2.13
C LYS A 87 1.53 16.51 0.94
N VAL A 88 1.05 15.29 1.13
CA VAL A 88 0.79 14.35 0.03
C VAL A 88 -0.17 14.97 -0.99
N ASN A 89 -1.30 15.54 -0.54
CA ASN A 89 -2.23 16.28 -1.41
C ASN A 89 -1.57 17.51 -2.07
N TYR A 90 -0.70 18.22 -1.37
CA TYR A 90 0.07 19.34 -1.95
C TYR A 90 1.01 18.88 -3.08
N VAL A 91 1.76 17.80 -2.88
CA VAL A 91 2.62 17.20 -3.92
C VAL A 91 1.79 16.78 -5.14
N LEU A 92 0.68 16.07 -4.92
CA LEU A 92 -0.20 15.63 -6.01
C LEU A 92 -0.70 16.80 -6.85
N ARG A 93 -1.12 17.91 -6.21
CA ARG A 93 -1.54 19.13 -6.90
C ARG A 93 -0.39 19.82 -7.63
N LYS A 94 0.81 19.88 -7.05
CA LYS A 94 1.98 20.53 -7.67
C LYS A 94 2.59 19.71 -8.81
N CYS A 95 2.36 18.41 -8.84
CA CYS A 95 2.79 17.51 -9.90
C CYS A 95 1.69 17.26 -10.96
N ASP A 96 0.60 18.03 -10.91
CA ASP A 96 -0.56 17.94 -11.81
C ASP A 96 -1.19 16.53 -11.87
N ILE A 97 -1.17 15.82 -10.73
CA ILE A 97 -1.76 14.48 -10.61
C ILE A 97 -3.25 14.62 -10.29
N PRO A 98 -4.15 14.12 -11.17
CA PRO A 98 -5.58 14.35 -11.03
C PRO A 98 -6.17 13.54 -9.87
N ILE A 99 -6.71 14.23 -8.87
CA ILE A 99 -7.44 13.62 -7.75
C ILE A 99 -8.71 14.40 -7.47
N LYS A 100 -9.83 13.68 -7.42
CA LYS A 100 -11.14 14.27 -7.14
C LYS A 100 -11.25 14.66 -5.66
N SER A 101 -11.86 15.80 -5.39
CA SER A 101 -12.30 16.15 -4.05
C SER A 101 -13.23 15.06 -3.50
N GLY A 102 -13.16 14.81 -2.19
CA GLY A 102 -13.89 13.73 -1.53
C GLY A 102 -13.29 12.33 -1.70
N PHE A 103 -12.22 12.16 -2.48
CA PHE A 103 -11.50 10.89 -2.55
C PHE A 103 -10.88 10.55 -1.17
N GLN A 104 -11.08 9.32 -0.72
CA GLN A 104 -10.57 8.83 0.57
C GLN A 104 -9.26 8.07 0.39
N CYS A 105 -8.29 8.36 1.26
CA CYS A 105 -6.98 7.72 1.32
C CYS A 105 -6.60 7.44 2.77
N GLY A 106 -6.70 6.19 3.20
CA GLY A 106 -6.72 5.89 4.63
C GLY A 106 -7.92 6.57 5.29
N SER A 107 -7.66 7.42 6.28
CA SER A 107 -8.66 8.29 6.91
C SER A 107 -8.69 9.72 6.37
N TYR A 108 -7.70 10.09 5.56
CA TYR A 108 -7.67 11.41 4.94
C TYR A 108 -8.69 11.48 3.81
N THR A 109 -9.43 12.58 3.75
CA THR A 109 -10.34 12.89 2.64
C THR A 109 -9.82 14.12 1.92
N VAL A 110 -9.68 14.02 0.60
CA VAL A 110 -9.17 15.12 -0.23
C VAL A 110 -10.13 16.31 -0.13
N PRO A 111 -9.65 17.51 0.26
CA PRO A 111 -10.51 18.66 0.46
C PRO A 111 -11.15 19.13 -0.86
N PRO A 112 -12.27 19.86 -0.78
CA PRO A 112 -12.82 20.57 -1.93
C PRO A 112 -11.76 21.50 -2.54
N ASN A 113 -11.77 21.62 -3.87
CA ASN A 113 -11.13 22.73 -4.55
C ASN A 113 -11.96 23.97 -4.23
N ILE A 114 -11.50 24.77 -3.26
CA ILE A 114 -12.06 26.08 -2.95
C ILE A 114 -11.24 27.12 -3.71
#